data_AF-A0A2S9FD51-F1
#
_entry.id   AF-A0A2S9FD51-F1
#
_cell.length_a   1.000
_cell.length_b   1.000
_cell.length_c   1.000
_cell.angle_alpha   90.00
_cell.angle_beta   90.00
_cell.angle_gamma   90.00
#
_symmetry.space_group_name_H-M   'P 1'
#
loop_
_entity.id
_entity.type
_entity.pdbx_description
1 polymer ?
#
loop_
_entity_poly.entity_id
_entity_poly.type
_entity_poly.pdbx_seq_one_letter_code
_entity_poly.pdbx_strand_id
1 'polypeptide(L)'
;MTNRIQDLLGVEFPVVQAPMTYIARAELAAAVSEGGGLGMIETLTAEGREDLLRARELTDRPVAANLMIQGWKRDPSIVDVLAAAGVRHVFTSAGDPALFTSRLHDAGMTVVHVVGSLKGALKAADAGVDALVVEGVEGGGFKSALGASTMVLLPLIAERIDLPLICAGGMCDARSAAAAVVLGAEGLQMGTRMLASVEAGVHINFKDAIVAADDAGTVLLDIPGNPTMRVLRTGLAARIEEHDPAAALLGRI
;
A
#
# COMPACT_ATOMS: atom_id res chain seq x y z
N MET A 1 23.06 -3.62 12.28
CA MET A 1 22.85 -4.53 11.14
C MET A 1 21.60 -4.05 10.43
N THR A 2 21.67 -3.87 9.11
CA THR A 2 20.48 -3.70 8.27
C THR A 2 19.74 -5.04 8.17
N ASN A 3 18.41 -5.01 8.04
CA ASN A 3 17.61 -6.21 7.81
C ASN A 3 17.33 -6.42 6.30
N ARG A 4 16.68 -7.53 5.92
CA ARG A 4 16.48 -7.89 4.51
C ARG A 4 15.67 -6.85 3.74
N ILE A 5 14.72 -6.16 4.39
CA ILE A 5 13.92 -5.11 3.74
C ILE A 5 14.75 -3.85 3.48
N GLN A 6 15.60 -3.45 4.43
CA GLN A 6 16.51 -2.32 4.22
C GLN A 6 17.47 -2.59 3.06
N ASP A 7 18.05 -3.80 3.02
CA ASP A 7 18.98 -4.19 1.95
C ASP A 7 18.27 -4.30 0.59
N LEU A 8 17.07 -4.89 0.56
CA LEU A 8 16.28 -5.07 -0.66
C LEU A 8 15.83 -3.74 -1.28
N LEU A 9 15.40 -2.79 -0.44
CA LEU A 9 14.84 -1.52 -0.88
C LEU A 9 15.85 -0.37 -0.90
N GLY A 10 17.05 -0.56 -0.35
CA GLY A 10 18.08 0.47 -0.25
C GLY A 10 17.68 1.66 0.63
N VAL A 11 17.01 1.40 1.76
CA VAL A 11 16.47 2.43 2.66
C VAL A 11 17.10 2.38 4.06
N GLU A 12 17.12 3.54 4.73
CA GLU A 12 17.65 3.64 6.09
C GLU A 12 16.70 3.03 7.11
N PHE A 13 15.41 3.34 6.98
CA PHE A 13 14.35 2.77 7.82
C PHE A 13 13.47 1.86 6.97
N PRO A 14 13.13 0.64 7.44
CA PRO A 14 12.25 -0.28 6.71
C PRO A 14 10.78 0.16 6.84
N VAL A 15 10.51 1.40 6.47
CA VAL A 15 9.21 2.07 6.53
C VAL A 15 8.84 2.50 5.12
N VAL A 16 7.72 1.99 4.66
CA VAL A 16 7.18 2.23 3.33
C VAL A 16 5.89 3.04 3.46
N GLN A 17 5.74 4.08 2.65
CA GLN A 17 4.47 4.79 2.53
C GLN A 17 3.53 4.02 1.59
N ALA A 18 2.29 3.76 2.04
CA ALA A 18 1.31 3.01 1.26
C ALA A 18 0.83 3.81 0.03
N PRO A 19 0.69 3.20 -1.15
CA PRO A 19 0.23 3.91 -2.33
C PRO A 19 -1.26 4.26 -2.18
N MET A 20 -1.55 5.54 -2.01
CA MET A 20 -2.90 6.05 -1.80
C MET A 20 -3.33 6.83 -3.04
N THR A 21 -4.17 6.25 -3.89
CA THR A 21 -4.62 6.87 -5.15
C THR A 21 -5.17 8.28 -4.91
N TYR A 22 -4.74 9.25 -5.73
CA TYR A 22 -5.00 10.69 -5.60
C TYR A 22 -4.38 11.41 -4.39
N ILE A 23 -3.83 10.69 -3.41
CA ILE A 23 -3.33 11.23 -2.13
C ILE A 23 -1.80 11.22 -2.08
N ALA A 24 -1.20 10.07 -2.41
CA ALA A 24 0.25 9.85 -2.40
C ALA A 24 0.91 10.43 -3.64
N ARG A 25 0.96 11.76 -3.70
CA ARG A 25 1.56 12.54 -4.78
C ARG A 25 3.09 12.62 -4.64
N ALA A 26 3.75 13.17 -5.66
CA ALA A 26 5.21 13.31 -5.73
C ALA A 26 5.82 13.95 -4.47
N GLU A 27 5.20 14.98 -3.90
CA GLU A 27 5.70 15.67 -2.71
C GLU A 27 5.75 14.76 -1.48
N LEU A 28 4.68 13.97 -1.25
CA LEU A 28 4.64 13.04 -0.12
C LEU A 28 5.66 11.92 -0.31
N ALA A 29 5.72 11.34 -1.51
CA ALA A 29 6.66 10.27 -1.80
C ALA A 29 8.11 10.75 -1.65
N ALA A 30 8.45 11.90 -2.20
CA ALA A 30 9.78 12.49 -2.06
C ALA A 30 10.12 12.77 -0.59
N ALA A 31 9.20 13.35 0.19
CA ALA A 31 9.43 13.63 1.61
C ALA A 31 9.68 12.36 2.43
N VAL A 32 8.93 11.27 2.17
CA VAL A 32 9.14 9.99 2.85
C VAL A 32 10.51 9.40 2.50
N SER A 33 10.90 9.46 1.22
CA SER A 33 12.22 9.00 0.78
C SER A 33 13.33 9.83 1.40
N GLU A 34 13.21 11.16 1.43
CA GLU A 34 14.16 12.07 2.09
C GLU A 34 14.27 11.83 3.60
N GLY A 35 13.18 11.42 4.23
CA GLY A 35 13.14 11.00 5.64
C GLY A 35 13.76 9.63 5.93
N GLY A 36 14.32 8.94 4.92
CA GLY A 36 15.02 7.66 5.05
C GLY A 36 14.13 6.42 4.88
N GLY A 37 12.84 6.59 4.61
CA GLY A 37 11.93 5.50 4.24
C GLY A 37 11.85 5.29 2.73
N LEU A 38 10.80 4.59 2.27
CA LEU A 38 10.47 4.45 0.86
C LEU A 38 9.13 5.14 0.54
N GLY A 39 9.20 6.25 -0.19
CA GLY A 39 8.04 6.87 -0.82
C GLY A 39 7.51 6.03 -1.98
N MET A 40 6.21 6.11 -2.24
CA MET A 40 5.58 5.31 -3.30
C MET A 40 4.43 6.05 -3.99
N ILE A 41 4.45 6.01 -5.32
CA ILE A 41 3.48 6.69 -6.18
C ILE A 41 2.63 5.64 -6.93
N GLU A 42 1.34 5.87 -7.00
CA GLU A 42 0.42 5.04 -7.78
C GLU A 42 0.50 5.31 -9.28
N THR A 43 0.15 4.33 -10.11
CA THR A 43 0.28 4.45 -11.57
C THR A 43 -1.04 4.37 -12.33
N LEU A 44 -2.16 4.16 -11.66
CA LEU A 44 -3.45 3.98 -12.32
C LEU A 44 -3.91 5.27 -13.00
N THR A 45 -3.71 6.42 -12.35
CA THR A 45 -4.11 7.73 -12.89
C THR A 45 -3.03 8.33 -13.79
N ALA A 46 -3.42 9.26 -14.67
CA ALA A 46 -2.45 9.98 -15.50
C ALA A 46 -1.53 10.84 -14.66
N GLU A 47 -2.12 11.50 -13.66
CA GLU A 47 -1.44 12.37 -12.73
C GLU A 47 -0.43 11.60 -11.88
N GLY A 48 -0.70 10.35 -11.50
CA GLY A 48 0.25 9.49 -10.80
C GLY A 48 1.46 9.11 -11.67
N ARG A 49 1.25 8.88 -12.97
CA ARG A 49 2.34 8.62 -13.92
C ARG A 49 3.20 9.87 -14.15
N GLU A 50 2.60 11.06 -14.20
CA GLU A 50 3.33 12.33 -14.24
C GLU A 50 4.16 12.54 -12.95
N ASP A 51 3.58 12.17 -11.80
CA ASP A 51 4.27 12.27 -10.51
C ASP A 51 5.51 11.38 -10.40
N LEU A 52 5.57 10.25 -11.09
CA LEU A 52 6.79 9.42 -11.14
C LEU A 52 7.99 10.21 -11.68
N LEU A 53 7.76 11.05 -12.69
CA LEU A 53 8.79 11.90 -13.28
C LEU A 53 9.09 13.07 -12.34
N ARG A 54 8.05 13.73 -11.82
CA ARG A 54 8.18 14.87 -10.89
C ARG A 54 8.94 14.50 -9.62
N ALA A 55 8.77 13.28 -9.09
CA ALA A 55 9.47 12.84 -7.89
C ALA A 55 11.00 12.87 -8.07
N ARG A 56 11.50 12.67 -9.30
CA ARG A 56 12.94 12.77 -9.62
C ARG A 56 13.46 14.19 -9.64
N GLU A 57 12.59 15.18 -9.75
CA GLU A 57 12.95 16.59 -9.58
C GLU A 57 13.03 16.99 -8.10
N LEU A 58 12.40 16.21 -7.22
CA LEU A 58 12.28 16.51 -5.78
C LEU A 58 13.28 15.71 -4.92
N THR A 59 13.71 14.53 -5.37
CA THR A 59 14.65 13.68 -4.62
C THR A 59 15.45 12.75 -5.54
N ASP A 60 16.73 12.57 -5.18
CA ASP A 60 17.60 11.55 -5.77
C ASP A 60 17.46 10.18 -5.10
N ARG A 61 16.74 10.11 -3.96
CA ARG A 61 16.54 8.85 -3.23
C ARG A 61 15.54 7.93 -3.96
N PRO A 62 15.55 6.61 -3.65
CA PRO A 62 14.60 5.69 -4.24
C PRO A 62 13.15 6.11 -3.97
N VAL A 63 12.32 6.08 -5.02
CA VAL A 63 10.87 6.22 -4.95
C VAL A 63 10.29 5.03 -5.70
N ALA A 64 9.37 4.31 -5.06
CA ALA A 64 8.72 3.14 -5.62
C ALA A 64 7.47 3.51 -6.41
N ALA A 65 6.98 2.56 -7.21
CA ALA A 65 5.69 2.69 -7.88
C ALA A 65 4.73 1.58 -7.45
N ASN A 66 3.44 1.90 -7.36
CA ASN A 66 2.39 0.91 -7.23
C ASN A 66 1.76 0.58 -8.58
N LEU A 67 1.72 -0.72 -8.89
CA LEU A 67 1.05 -1.26 -10.06
C LEU A 67 -0.18 -2.06 -9.60
N MET A 68 -1.36 -1.46 -9.73
CA MET A 68 -2.61 -2.18 -9.54
C MET A 68 -2.86 -3.10 -10.74
N ILE A 69 -2.71 -4.41 -10.54
CA ILE A 69 -2.72 -5.40 -11.63
C ILE A 69 -4.06 -5.39 -12.37
N GLN A 70 -5.20 -5.30 -11.67
CA GLN A 70 -6.51 -5.23 -12.34
C GLN A 70 -6.61 -4.05 -13.33
N GLY A 71 -6.01 -2.90 -13.01
CA GLY A 71 -6.02 -1.72 -13.88
C GLY A 71 -5.17 -1.90 -15.13
N TRP A 72 -4.06 -2.63 -15.02
CA TRP A 72 -3.06 -2.77 -16.09
C TRP A 72 -3.07 -4.11 -16.83
N LYS A 73 -3.83 -5.12 -16.38
CA LYS A 73 -3.82 -6.48 -16.97
C LYS A 73 -4.10 -6.55 -18.48
N ARG A 74 -4.69 -5.50 -19.07
CA ARG A 74 -4.98 -5.39 -20.51
C ARG A 74 -3.97 -4.55 -21.28
N ASP A 75 -3.10 -3.84 -20.58
CA ASP A 75 -2.10 -2.94 -21.14
C ASP A 75 -0.80 -3.06 -20.34
N PRO A 76 0.11 -3.95 -20.76
CA PRO A 76 1.37 -4.16 -20.04
C PRO A 76 2.40 -3.05 -20.30
N SER A 77 2.10 -2.03 -21.10
CA SER A 77 3.04 -0.93 -21.42
C SER A 77 3.46 -0.12 -20.20
N ILE A 78 2.72 -0.24 -19.08
CA ILE A 78 3.11 0.35 -17.80
C ILE A 78 4.53 -0.03 -17.38
N VAL A 79 5.01 -1.23 -17.72
CA VAL A 79 6.39 -1.65 -17.38
C VAL A 79 7.41 -0.73 -18.05
N ASP A 80 7.17 -0.34 -19.30
CA ASP A 80 8.05 0.57 -20.04
C ASP A 80 8.02 1.98 -19.45
N VAL A 81 6.84 2.45 -19.02
CA VAL A 81 6.67 3.74 -18.33
C VAL A 81 7.46 3.77 -17.01
N LEU A 82 7.38 2.69 -16.23
CA LEU A 82 8.12 2.54 -14.98
C LEU A 82 9.63 2.55 -15.24
N ALA A 83 10.09 1.84 -16.27
CA ALA A 83 11.50 1.76 -16.63
C ALA A 83 12.03 3.14 -17.09
N ALA A 84 11.26 3.85 -17.92
CA ALA A 84 11.60 5.19 -18.39
C ALA A 84 11.67 6.21 -17.24
N ALA A 85 10.85 6.06 -16.20
CA ALA A 85 10.89 6.87 -15.00
C ALA A 85 12.00 6.47 -14.00
N GLY A 86 12.81 5.46 -14.32
CA GLY A 86 13.89 4.99 -13.44
C GLY A 86 13.39 4.34 -12.16
N VAL A 87 12.19 3.77 -12.17
CA VAL A 87 11.64 3.04 -11.01
C VAL A 87 12.40 1.73 -10.83
N ARG A 88 12.83 1.44 -9.60
CA ARG A 88 13.57 0.23 -9.22
C ARG A 88 12.78 -0.73 -8.35
N HIS A 89 11.77 -0.25 -7.65
CA HIS A 89 10.93 -1.04 -6.75
C HIS A 89 9.46 -0.86 -7.13
N VAL A 90 8.77 -1.97 -7.39
CA VAL A 90 7.38 -2.00 -7.81
C VAL A 90 6.56 -2.82 -6.83
N PHE A 91 5.56 -2.17 -6.25
CA PHE A 91 4.61 -2.79 -5.35
C PHE A 91 3.35 -3.12 -6.13
N THR A 92 3.12 -4.40 -6.38
CA THR A 92 1.93 -4.87 -7.08
C THR A 92 0.79 -5.14 -6.11
N SER A 93 -0.45 -4.89 -6.56
CA SER A 93 -1.66 -5.09 -5.75
C SER A 93 -2.85 -5.50 -6.63
N ALA A 94 -3.92 -5.99 -5.99
CA ALA A 94 -5.20 -6.32 -6.62
C ALA A 94 -5.06 -7.07 -7.97
N GLY A 95 -4.82 -8.38 -7.92
CA GLY A 95 -4.76 -9.24 -9.09
C GLY A 95 -3.79 -10.41 -8.93
N ASP A 96 -3.47 -11.06 -10.04
CA ASP A 96 -2.53 -12.18 -10.08
C ASP A 96 -1.10 -11.67 -10.37
N PRO A 97 -0.16 -11.74 -9.42
CA PRO A 97 1.21 -11.25 -9.60
C PRO A 97 1.94 -11.91 -10.78
N ALA A 98 1.59 -13.15 -11.14
CA ALA A 98 2.22 -13.86 -12.26
C ALA A 98 2.08 -13.16 -13.61
N LEU A 99 1.13 -12.23 -13.76
CA LEU A 99 0.95 -11.44 -14.98
C LEU A 99 2.10 -10.44 -15.24
N PHE A 100 2.74 -9.96 -14.18
CA PHE A 100 3.72 -8.87 -14.26
C PHE A 100 5.10 -9.20 -13.68
N THR A 101 5.22 -10.11 -12.70
CA THR A 101 6.49 -10.34 -11.99
C THR A 101 7.66 -10.57 -12.94
N SER A 102 7.56 -11.52 -13.87
CA SER A 102 8.65 -11.80 -14.83
C SER A 102 9.03 -10.58 -15.66
N ARG A 103 8.06 -9.79 -16.12
CA ARG A 103 8.33 -8.61 -16.97
C ARG A 103 9.01 -7.49 -16.18
N LEU A 104 8.61 -7.30 -14.92
CA LEU A 104 9.23 -6.33 -14.02
C LEU A 104 10.66 -6.76 -13.68
N HIS A 105 10.90 -8.05 -13.45
CA HIS A 105 12.23 -8.62 -13.26
C HIS A 105 13.11 -8.47 -14.51
N ASP A 106 12.59 -8.74 -15.70
CA ASP A 106 13.30 -8.53 -16.97
C ASP A 106 13.71 -7.06 -17.17
N ALA A 107 12.93 -6.12 -16.62
CA ALA A 107 13.24 -4.69 -16.59
C ALA A 107 14.19 -4.28 -15.42
N GLY A 108 14.68 -5.25 -14.63
CA GLY A 108 15.62 -5.01 -13.53
C GLY A 108 14.99 -4.40 -12.27
N MET A 109 13.68 -4.56 -12.08
CA MET A 109 12.94 -4.04 -10.93
C MET A 109 12.73 -5.12 -9.86
N THR A 110 12.77 -4.72 -8.60
CA THR A 110 12.30 -5.54 -7.47
C THR A 110 10.77 -5.50 -7.41
N VAL A 111 10.15 -6.65 -7.16
CA VAL A 111 8.70 -6.81 -7.08
C VAL A 111 8.28 -7.17 -5.66
N VAL A 112 7.47 -6.32 -5.05
CA VAL A 112 6.82 -6.57 -3.76
C VAL A 112 5.32 -6.74 -4.01
N HIS A 113 4.66 -7.74 -3.42
CA HIS A 113 3.22 -7.95 -3.63
C HIS A 113 2.39 -7.81 -2.36
N VAL A 114 1.27 -7.09 -2.44
CA VAL A 114 0.33 -6.91 -1.33
C VAL A 114 -0.62 -8.10 -1.23
N VAL A 115 -0.69 -8.71 -0.05
CA VAL A 115 -1.51 -9.89 0.23
C VAL A 115 -2.35 -9.72 1.50
N GLY A 116 -3.61 -10.12 1.41
CA GLY A 116 -4.57 -10.13 2.53
C GLY A 116 -5.04 -11.54 2.93
N SER A 117 -4.29 -12.58 2.54
CA SER A 117 -4.59 -13.99 2.86
C SER A 117 -3.36 -14.89 2.66
N LEU A 118 -3.28 -16.00 3.40
CA LEU A 118 -2.23 -17.02 3.21
C LEU A 118 -2.24 -17.59 1.78
N LYS A 119 -3.42 -17.85 1.20
CA LYS A 119 -3.53 -18.33 -0.19
C LYS A 119 -2.95 -17.33 -1.18
N GLY A 120 -3.18 -16.03 -0.98
CA GLY A 120 -2.59 -14.98 -1.80
C GLY A 120 -1.07 -14.92 -1.64
N ALA A 121 -0.58 -15.04 -0.40
CA ALA A 121 0.84 -15.06 -0.09
C ALA A 121 1.58 -16.22 -0.78
N LEU A 122 1.04 -17.44 -0.70
CA LEU A 122 1.62 -18.61 -1.37
C LEU A 122 1.67 -18.42 -2.89
N LYS A 123 0.58 -17.92 -3.50
CA LYS A 123 0.56 -17.62 -4.94
C LYS A 123 1.58 -16.55 -5.35
N ALA A 124 1.77 -15.54 -4.52
CA ALA A 124 2.74 -14.49 -4.79
C ALA A 124 4.17 -15.03 -4.69
N ALA A 125 4.46 -15.88 -3.71
CA ALA A 125 5.72 -16.58 -3.61
C ALA A 125 5.97 -17.50 -4.83
N ASP A 126 4.96 -18.26 -5.26
CA ASP A 126 5.02 -19.10 -6.47
C ASP A 126 5.26 -18.27 -7.74
N ALA A 127 4.75 -17.04 -7.79
CA ALA A 127 4.99 -16.10 -8.89
C ALA A 127 6.40 -15.48 -8.86
N GLY A 128 7.20 -15.76 -7.83
CA GLY A 128 8.59 -15.33 -7.70
C GLY A 128 8.78 -13.90 -7.22
N VAL A 129 7.86 -13.31 -6.46
CA VAL A 129 8.05 -11.95 -5.92
C VAL A 129 9.19 -11.90 -4.90
N ASP A 130 9.82 -10.75 -4.73
CA ASP A 130 11.01 -10.58 -3.88
C ASP A 130 10.67 -10.33 -2.41
N ALA A 131 9.47 -9.79 -2.13
CA ALA A 131 8.96 -9.57 -0.78
C ALA A 131 7.42 -9.49 -0.78
N LEU A 132 6.82 -9.53 0.40
CA LEU A 132 5.38 -9.40 0.58
C LEU A 132 5.04 -8.22 1.49
N VAL A 133 4.01 -7.47 1.11
CA VAL A 133 3.27 -6.64 2.07
C VAL A 133 2.10 -7.47 2.59
N VAL A 134 2.11 -7.79 3.88
CA VAL A 134 1.01 -8.51 4.54
C VAL A 134 0.06 -7.49 5.15
N GLU A 135 -1.13 -7.36 4.56
CA GLU A 135 -2.09 -6.33 4.93
C GLU A 135 -3.31 -6.90 5.65
N GLY A 136 -3.44 -6.56 6.94
CA GLY A 136 -4.62 -6.90 7.73
C GLY A 136 -5.81 -5.96 7.51
N VAL A 137 -6.97 -6.37 8.01
CA VAL A 137 -8.25 -5.65 7.87
C VAL A 137 -8.29 -4.28 8.55
N GLU A 138 -7.31 -3.97 9.40
CA GLU A 138 -7.15 -2.67 10.06
C GLU A 138 -6.72 -1.57 9.07
N GLY A 139 -6.15 -1.93 7.92
CA GLY A 139 -5.74 -0.97 6.90
C GLY A 139 -6.90 -0.21 6.27
N GLY A 140 -6.65 1.03 5.81
CA GLY A 140 -7.62 1.82 5.05
C GLY A 140 -7.73 1.36 3.58
N GLY A 141 -8.83 1.73 2.91
CA GLY A 141 -9.08 1.36 1.52
C GLY A 141 -9.58 -0.08 1.36
N PHE A 142 -9.40 -0.68 0.18
CA PHE A 142 -9.91 -2.01 -0.12
C PHE A 142 -9.23 -3.11 0.69
N LYS A 143 -10.01 -3.90 1.43
CA LYS A 143 -9.53 -5.01 2.26
C LYS A 143 -9.98 -6.36 1.71
N SER A 144 -9.28 -7.39 2.17
CA SER A 144 -9.67 -8.78 1.95
C SER A 144 -11.05 -9.04 2.55
N ALA A 145 -11.95 -9.64 1.77
CA ALA A 145 -13.27 -10.06 2.25
C ALA A 145 -13.18 -11.11 3.38
N LEU A 146 -12.03 -11.76 3.56
CA LEU A 146 -11.80 -12.69 4.67
C LEU A 146 -11.62 -11.97 6.02
N GLY A 147 -11.33 -10.66 6.00
CA GLY A 147 -11.30 -9.84 7.22
C GLY A 147 -10.26 -10.24 8.26
N ALA A 148 -9.19 -10.94 7.89
CA ALA A 148 -8.15 -11.33 8.84
C ALA A 148 -7.42 -10.11 9.41
N SER A 149 -7.26 -10.08 10.74
CA SER A 149 -6.48 -9.05 11.43
C SER A 149 -4.99 -9.21 11.18
N THR A 150 -4.25 -8.12 11.29
CA THR A 150 -2.79 -8.11 11.17
C THR A 150 -2.14 -9.06 12.19
N MET A 151 -2.67 -9.06 13.42
CA MET A 151 -2.21 -9.92 14.53
C MET A 151 -2.28 -11.43 14.21
N VAL A 152 -3.22 -11.84 13.36
CA VAL A 152 -3.39 -13.26 12.97
C VAL A 152 -2.73 -13.55 11.64
N LEU A 153 -2.89 -12.67 10.65
CA LEU A 153 -2.46 -12.92 9.29
C LEU A 153 -0.93 -12.92 9.14
N LEU A 154 -0.26 -11.98 9.81
CA LEU A 154 1.20 -11.82 9.70
C LEU A 154 1.97 -13.05 10.19
N PRO A 155 1.82 -13.52 11.45
CA PRO A 155 2.57 -14.68 11.92
C PRO A 155 2.20 -15.96 11.15
N LEU A 156 0.94 -16.11 10.74
CA LEU A 156 0.50 -17.25 9.92
C LEU A 156 1.26 -17.33 8.57
N ILE A 157 1.53 -16.18 7.95
CA ILE A 157 2.31 -16.13 6.71
C ILE A 157 3.80 -16.32 7.00
N ALA A 158 4.32 -15.70 8.07
CA ALA A 158 5.73 -15.80 8.46
C ALA A 158 6.17 -17.25 8.75
N GLU A 159 5.28 -18.09 9.31
CA GLU A 159 5.55 -19.51 9.54
C GLU A 159 5.65 -20.35 8.25
N ARG A 160 5.20 -19.81 7.11
CA ARG A 160 4.99 -20.59 5.87
C ARG A 160 5.79 -20.08 4.68
N ILE A 161 6.31 -18.85 4.75
CA ILE A 161 7.00 -18.18 3.65
C ILE A 161 8.28 -17.53 4.20
N ASP A 162 9.40 -17.76 3.51
CA ASP A 162 10.72 -17.24 3.90
C ASP A 162 11.06 -15.88 3.26
N LEU A 163 10.20 -15.35 2.39
CA LEU A 163 10.37 -14.01 1.81
C LEU A 163 10.35 -12.92 2.89
N PRO A 164 11.09 -11.81 2.71
CA PRO A 164 10.98 -10.65 3.56
C PRO A 164 9.54 -10.11 3.62
N LEU A 165 9.07 -9.80 4.83
CA LEU A 165 7.69 -9.36 5.07
C LEU A 165 7.63 -7.91 5.55
N ILE A 166 6.73 -7.14 4.94
CA ILE A 166 6.36 -5.79 5.34
C ILE A 166 4.95 -5.84 5.94
N CYS A 167 4.80 -5.44 7.20
CA CYS A 167 3.51 -5.41 7.88
C CYS A 167 2.70 -4.17 7.50
N ALA A 168 1.43 -4.34 7.10
CA ALA A 168 0.50 -3.26 6.78
C ALA A 168 -0.84 -3.43 7.50
N GLY A 169 -1.47 -2.31 7.85
CA GLY A 169 -2.72 -2.28 8.63
C GLY A 169 -2.45 -2.08 10.11
N GLY A 170 -3.01 -1.02 10.70
CA GLY A 170 -2.86 -0.72 12.13
C GLY A 170 -1.48 -0.20 12.58
N MET A 171 -0.52 0.01 11.67
CA MET A 171 0.82 0.52 11.99
C MET A 171 0.84 2.05 12.03
N CYS A 172 1.28 2.65 13.15
CA CYS A 172 1.28 4.11 13.31
C CYS A 172 2.40 4.70 14.20
N ASP A 173 3.14 3.85 14.92
CA ASP A 173 4.14 4.28 15.91
C ASP A 173 5.20 3.18 16.18
N ALA A 174 6.13 3.47 17.10
CA ALA A 174 7.19 2.53 17.47
C ALA A 174 6.68 1.27 18.20
N ARG A 175 5.51 1.32 18.85
CA ARG A 175 4.95 0.17 19.58
C ARG A 175 4.34 -0.83 18.61
N SER A 176 3.52 -0.35 17.68
CA SER A 176 2.98 -1.16 16.58
C SER A 176 4.12 -1.71 15.70
N ALA A 177 5.16 -0.90 15.45
CA ALA A 177 6.39 -1.36 14.79
C ALA A 177 7.05 -2.54 15.51
N ALA A 178 7.30 -2.41 16.82
CA ALA A 178 7.93 -3.47 17.60
C ALA A 178 7.08 -4.76 17.62
N ALA A 179 5.76 -4.63 17.73
CA ALA A 179 4.84 -5.76 17.66
C ALA A 179 4.93 -6.47 16.30
N ALA A 180 4.93 -5.73 15.19
CA ALA A 180 5.07 -6.31 13.85
C ALA A 180 6.38 -7.08 13.68
N VAL A 181 7.49 -6.56 14.21
CA VAL A 181 8.79 -7.25 14.17
C VAL A 181 8.74 -8.57 14.93
N VAL A 182 8.14 -8.57 16.13
CA VAL A 182 7.96 -9.81 16.92
C VAL A 182 7.08 -10.82 16.18
N LEU A 183 6.10 -10.36 15.40
CA LEU A 183 5.21 -11.21 14.60
C LEU A 183 5.85 -11.71 13.30
N GLY A 184 7.10 -11.33 12.99
CA GLY A 184 7.85 -11.83 11.85
C GLY A 184 7.99 -10.85 10.68
N ALA A 185 7.62 -9.58 10.84
CA ALA A 185 7.90 -8.56 9.82
C ALA A 185 9.32 -8.00 9.94
N GLU A 186 9.86 -7.57 8.81
CA GLU A 186 11.13 -6.86 8.70
C GLU A 186 10.94 -5.42 8.23
N GLY A 187 9.72 -5.02 7.91
CA GLY A 187 9.37 -3.64 7.63
C GLY A 187 7.91 -3.33 7.89
N LEU A 188 7.55 -2.08 7.72
CA LEU A 188 6.20 -1.55 7.95
C LEU A 188 5.74 -0.78 6.73
N GLN A 189 4.46 -0.89 6.41
CA GLN A 189 3.81 0.00 5.47
C GLN A 189 2.72 0.81 6.18
N MET A 190 2.78 2.13 6.03
CA MET A 190 1.86 3.07 6.67
C MET A 190 1.10 3.89 5.62
N GLY A 191 -0.23 3.87 5.70
CA GLY A 191 -1.12 4.73 4.92
C GLY A 191 -1.61 5.91 5.74
N THR A 192 -2.57 5.66 6.64
CA THR A 192 -3.20 6.69 7.49
C THR A 192 -2.22 7.62 8.19
N ARG A 193 -1.13 7.07 8.75
CA ARG A 193 -0.10 7.86 9.43
C ARG A 193 0.66 8.80 8.47
N MET A 194 0.90 8.37 7.23
CA MET A 194 1.54 9.19 6.20
C MET A 194 0.59 10.23 5.62
N LEU A 195 -0.69 9.90 5.49
CA LEU A 195 -1.71 10.86 5.05
C LEU A 195 -1.84 12.02 6.04
N ALA A 196 -1.75 11.74 7.35
CA ALA A 196 -1.77 12.75 8.41
C ALA A 196 -0.43 13.49 8.62
N SER A 197 0.47 13.50 7.62
CA SER A 197 1.71 14.29 7.66
C SER A 197 1.53 15.71 7.13
N VAL A 198 2.54 16.56 7.29
CA VAL A 198 2.52 17.94 6.76
C VAL A 198 2.56 17.92 5.23
N GLU A 199 3.39 17.04 4.68
CA GLU A 199 3.76 16.95 3.26
C GLU A 199 2.67 16.31 2.40
N ALA A 200 1.74 15.56 2.98
CA ALA A 200 0.60 15.02 2.26
C ALA A 200 -0.28 16.16 1.70
N GLY A 201 -0.42 16.25 0.37
CA GLY A 201 -1.13 17.34 -0.32
C GLY A 201 -2.66 17.35 -0.21
N VAL A 202 -3.23 16.57 0.73
CA VAL A 202 -4.69 16.56 0.95
C VAL A 202 -5.13 17.74 1.81
N HIS A 203 -6.41 18.11 1.68
CA HIS A 203 -7.00 19.18 2.46
C HIS A 203 -6.90 18.92 3.97
N ILE A 204 -6.65 19.99 4.75
CA ILE A 204 -6.45 19.92 6.20
C ILE A 204 -7.59 19.21 6.93
N ASN A 205 -8.84 19.47 6.54
CA ASN A 205 -10.02 18.79 7.10
C ASN A 205 -9.93 17.25 7.08
N PHE A 206 -9.27 16.64 6.09
CA PHE A 206 -9.12 15.19 6.05
C PHE A 206 -8.09 14.73 7.10
N LYS A 207 -6.99 15.47 7.24
CA LYS A 207 -5.99 15.22 8.28
C LYS A 207 -6.58 15.39 9.68
N ASP A 208 -7.34 16.47 9.89
CA ASP A 208 -8.02 16.75 11.16
C ASP A 208 -9.04 15.66 11.50
N ALA A 209 -9.80 15.16 10.51
CA ALA A 209 -10.73 14.06 10.72
C ALA A 209 -10.03 12.76 11.12
N ILE A 210 -8.83 12.49 10.60
CA ILE A 210 -8.02 11.34 11.02
C ILE A 210 -7.52 11.52 12.46
N VAL A 211 -7.02 12.71 12.80
CA VAL A 211 -6.49 12.99 14.15
C VAL A 211 -7.60 12.98 15.20
N ALA A 212 -8.80 13.43 14.84
CA ALA A 212 -9.96 13.48 15.74
C ALA A 212 -10.68 12.12 15.87
N ALA A 213 -10.46 11.18 14.97
CA ALA A 213 -11.10 9.87 14.99
C ALA A 213 -10.68 9.05 16.21
N ASP A 214 -11.67 8.47 16.90
CA ASP A 214 -11.46 7.50 17.98
C ASP A 214 -11.44 6.05 17.44
N ASP A 215 -11.53 5.08 18.34
CA ASP A 215 -11.56 3.65 18.00
C ASP A 215 -12.77 3.26 17.13
N ALA A 216 -13.85 4.03 17.18
CA ALA A 216 -15.05 3.87 16.39
C ALA A 216 -15.10 4.78 15.14
N GLY A 217 -14.02 5.51 14.84
CA GLY A 217 -13.97 6.51 13.78
C GLY A 217 -13.88 5.95 12.35
N THR A 218 -13.92 4.62 12.15
CA THR A 218 -13.91 3.99 10.83
C THR A 218 -14.98 2.91 10.70
N VAL A 219 -15.40 2.66 9.46
CA VAL A 219 -16.37 1.61 9.10
C VAL A 219 -15.80 0.74 7.99
N LEU A 220 -16.23 -0.52 7.94
CA LEU A 220 -16.07 -1.38 6.77
C LEU A 220 -17.36 -1.35 5.96
N LEU A 221 -17.25 -0.92 4.71
CA LEU A 221 -18.38 -0.88 3.79
C LEU A 221 -18.26 -1.99 2.76
N ASP A 222 -19.36 -2.70 2.52
CA ASP A 222 -19.53 -3.55 1.35
C ASP A 222 -19.79 -2.68 0.13
N ILE A 223 -18.86 -2.67 -0.82
CA ILE A 223 -18.97 -1.89 -2.05
C ILE A 223 -19.49 -2.81 -3.17
N PRO A 224 -20.66 -2.56 -3.77
CA PRO A 224 -21.22 -3.41 -4.82
C PRO A 224 -20.24 -3.66 -5.97
N GLY A 225 -19.88 -4.92 -6.18
CA GLY A 225 -18.97 -5.34 -7.24
C GLY A 225 -17.48 -5.14 -6.94
N ASN A 226 -17.13 -4.73 -5.72
CA ASN A 226 -15.77 -4.48 -5.26
C ASN A 226 -15.49 -5.19 -3.92
N PRO A 227 -14.21 -5.33 -3.51
CA PRO A 227 -13.89 -5.74 -2.16
C PRO A 227 -14.45 -4.77 -1.11
N THR A 228 -14.53 -5.22 0.14
CA THR A 228 -14.87 -4.36 1.28
C THR A 228 -13.88 -3.20 1.37
N MET A 229 -14.35 -2.02 1.77
CA MET A 229 -13.50 -0.84 1.93
C MET A 229 -13.58 -0.29 3.35
N ARG A 230 -12.43 -0.07 4.00
CA ARG A 230 -12.35 0.65 5.28
C ARG A 230 -12.18 2.15 5.02
N VAL A 231 -13.10 2.95 5.55
CA VAL A 231 -13.13 4.42 5.40
C VAL A 231 -13.42 5.09 6.74
N LEU A 232 -13.14 6.39 6.85
CA LEU A 232 -13.60 7.19 8.00
C LEU A 232 -15.13 7.18 8.08
N ARG A 233 -15.65 7.07 9.29
CA ARG A 233 -17.09 7.13 9.60
C ARG A 233 -17.59 8.57 9.53
N THR A 234 -17.70 9.12 8.33
CA THR A 234 -18.17 10.50 8.12
C THR A 234 -19.11 10.59 6.92
N GLY A 235 -20.01 11.58 6.94
CA GLY A 235 -20.88 11.93 5.81
C GLY A 235 -21.60 10.73 5.20
N LEU A 236 -21.30 10.42 3.93
CA LEU A 236 -21.90 9.32 3.19
C LEU A 236 -21.63 7.95 3.84
N ALA A 237 -20.43 7.72 4.37
CA ALA A 237 -20.06 6.42 4.95
C ALA A 237 -20.88 6.10 6.20
N ALA A 238 -21.11 7.09 7.07
CA ALA A 238 -21.96 6.93 8.24
C ALA A 238 -23.41 6.62 7.85
N ARG A 239 -23.95 7.35 6.85
CA ARG A 239 -25.32 7.11 6.35
C ARG A 239 -25.49 5.71 5.74
N ILE A 240 -24.48 5.20 5.03
CA ILE A 240 -24.51 3.85 4.46
C ILE A 240 -24.51 2.80 5.57
N GLU A 241 -23.64 2.96 6.59
CA GLU A 241 -23.62 2.05 7.74
C GLU A 241 -24.95 2.02 8.50
N GLU A 242 -25.62 3.17 8.62
CA GLU A 242 -26.96 3.29 9.21
C GLU A 242 -28.08 2.76 8.31
N HIS A 243 -27.75 2.21 7.14
CA HIS A 243 -28.71 1.69 6.15
C HIS A 243 -29.71 2.74 5.66
N ASP A 244 -29.29 4.01 5.56
CA ASP A 244 -30.11 5.08 5.01
C ASP A 244 -30.48 4.77 3.53
N PRO A 245 -31.77 4.58 3.20
CA PRO A 245 -32.19 4.22 1.84
C PRO A 245 -31.92 5.32 0.80
N ALA A 246 -31.67 6.56 1.23
CA ALA A 246 -31.28 7.67 0.37
C ALA A 246 -29.76 7.83 0.24
N ALA A 247 -28.96 6.99 0.90
CA ALA A 247 -27.52 6.97 0.74
C ALA A 247 -27.15 6.02 -0.41
N ALA A 248 -26.54 6.55 -1.46
CA ALA A 248 -26.08 5.77 -2.60
C ALA A 248 -24.58 5.92 -2.75
N LEU A 249 -23.88 4.80 -2.83
CA LEU A 249 -22.51 4.78 -3.34
C LEU A 249 -22.53 5.18 -4.83
N LEU A 250 -21.58 6.02 -5.24
CA LEU A 250 -21.24 6.15 -6.64
C LEU A 250 -20.84 4.74 -7.13
N GLY A 251 -21.38 4.28 -8.26
CA GLY A 251 -21.39 2.87 -8.70
C GLY A 251 -20.01 2.19 -8.83
N ARG A 252 -19.73 1.50 -9.96
CA ARG A 252 -18.39 0.90 -10.13
C ARG A 252 -17.34 2.01 -10.26
N ILE A 253 -16.47 2.13 -9.25
CA ILE A 253 -15.19 2.84 -9.29
C ILE A 253 -14.16 1.93 -9.96
#